data_AF-A0A8T3TUF5-F1
#
_entry.id   AF-A0A8T3TUF5-F1
#
_cell.length_a   1.000
_cell.length_b   1.000
_cell.length_c   1.000
_cell.angle_alpha   90.00
_cell.angle_beta   90.00
_cell.angle_gamma   90.00
#
_symmetry.space_group_name_H-M   'P 1'
#
loop_
_entity.id
_entity.type
_entity.pdbx_description
1 polymer ?
#
loop_
_entity_poly.entity_id
_entity_poly.type
_entity_poly.pdbx_seq_one_letter_code
_entity_poly.pdbx_strand_id
1 'polypeptide(L)'
;MSPAKVMAIARVNVVRLLRDRAGLFFIFVFPLMLVLVLGLSFGGGFATRIGVVADEAGELGDELVDGLAAEPVGWEIRRYEDADDLREDVRSGVVGAGLVLPVGYDRRLRAASRRASSLSRRHRTSRSDCAARSKLRSPTRLPWFAPRDSLAHRPTCPWPMRSRWRPRPRDRCRSSKSR
;
A
#
# COMPACT_ATOMS: atom_id res chain seq x y z
N MET A 1 8.52 -35.85 -43.30
CA MET A 1 8.76 -34.54 -43.94
C MET A 1 10.04 -33.96 -43.34
N SER A 2 11.08 -33.68 -44.14
CA SER A 2 12.38 -33.27 -43.58
C SER A 2 12.37 -31.80 -43.09
N PRO A 3 13.05 -31.47 -41.98
CA PRO A 3 13.07 -30.11 -41.42
C PRO A 3 13.65 -29.08 -42.40
N ALA A 4 14.58 -29.50 -43.26
CA ALA A 4 15.13 -28.65 -44.32
C ALA A 4 14.07 -28.16 -45.32
N LYS A 5 13.08 -28.99 -45.67
CA LYS A 5 12.00 -28.60 -46.58
C LYS A 5 11.07 -27.58 -45.93
N VAL A 6 10.74 -27.77 -44.66
CA VAL A 6 9.92 -26.84 -43.88
C VAL A 6 10.60 -25.48 -43.79
N MET A 7 11.90 -25.45 -43.49
CA MET A 7 12.67 -24.21 -43.43
C MET A 7 12.79 -23.50 -44.77
N ALA A 8 12.94 -24.24 -45.86
CA ALA A 8 12.99 -23.65 -47.20
C ALA A 8 11.67 -22.94 -47.54
N ILE A 9 10.53 -23.57 -47.24
CA ILE A 9 9.20 -22.99 -47.46
C ILE A 9 9.00 -21.75 -46.57
N ALA A 10 9.33 -21.86 -45.28
CA ALA A 10 9.22 -20.75 -44.34
C ALA A 10 10.04 -19.53 -44.79
N ARG A 11 11.28 -19.77 -45.24
CA ARG A 11 12.18 -18.71 -45.72
C ARG A 11 11.60 -17.98 -46.92
N VAL A 12 11.07 -18.70 -47.91
CA VAL A 12 10.48 -18.08 -49.11
C VAL A 12 9.29 -17.22 -48.73
N ASN A 13 8.42 -17.69 -47.83
CA ASN A 13 7.25 -16.92 -47.38
C ASN A 13 7.64 -15.66 -46.60
N VAL A 14 8.63 -15.74 -45.70
CA VAL A 14 9.13 -14.57 -44.95
C VAL A 14 9.78 -13.56 -45.88
N VAL A 15 10.64 -13.99 -46.81
CA VAL A 15 11.28 -13.07 -47.77
C VAL A 15 10.23 -12.41 -48.67
N ARG A 16 9.20 -13.14 -49.07
CA ARG A 16 8.09 -12.59 -49.87
C ARG A 16 7.30 -11.54 -49.09
N LEU A 17 7.01 -11.78 -47.81
CA LEU A 17 6.34 -10.84 -46.92
C LEU A 17 7.19 -9.58 -46.67
N LEU A 18 8.50 -9.73 -46.43
CA LEU A 18 9.41 -8.60 -46.23
C LEU A 18 9.64 -7.79 -47.52
N ARG A 19 9.50 -8.42 -48.69
CA ARG A 19 9.63 -7.74 -49.99
C ARG A 19 8.35 -7.02 -50.42
N ASP A 20 7.21 -7.41 -49.87
CA ASP A 20 5.96 -6.68 -50.01
C ASP A 20 6.01 -5.42 -49.11
N ARG A 21 6.53 -4.34 -49.69
CA ARG A 21 6.69 -3.05 -49.00
C ARG A 21 5.35 -2.49 -48.49
N ALA A 22 4.25 -2.77 -49.19
CA ALA A 22 2.91 -2.31 -48.80
C ALA A 22 2.37 -3.13 -47.63
N GLY A 23 2.52 -4.46 -47.69
CA GLY A 23 2.14 -5.35 -46.58
C GLY A 23 2.95 -5.07 -45.30
N LEU A 24 4.26 -4.87 -45.43
CA LEU A 24 5.13 -4.54 -44.29
C LEU A 24 4.75 -3.20 -43.64
N PHE A 25 4.45 -2.19 -44.45
CA PHE A 25 3.97 -0.90 -43.95
C PHE A 25 2.68 -1.07 -43.13
N PHE A 26 1.72 -1.87 -43.61
CA PHE A 26 0.46 -2.06 -42.90
C PHE A 26 0.60 -2.90 -41.62
N ILE A 27 1.53 -3.86 -41.55
CA ILE A 27 1.73 -4.69 -40.35
C ILE A 27 2.52 -3.95 -39.27
N PHE A 28 3.43 -3.05 -39.64
CA PHE A 28 4.29 -2.35 -38.68
C PHE A 28 3.87 -0.90 -38.45
N VAL A 29 3.73 -0.13 -39.54
CA VAL A 29 3.49 1.32 -39.44
C VAL A 29 2.07 1.60 -39.01
N PHE A 30 1.06 0.88 -39.51
CA PHE A 30 -0.32 1.14 -39.11
C PHE A 30 -0.56 0.88 -37.61
N PRO A 31 -0.10 -0.24 -37.00
CA PRO A 31 -0.22 -0.42 -35.55
C PRO A 31 0.58 0.61 -34.76
N LEU A 32 1.80 0.95 -35.21
CA LEU A 32 2.59 1.97 -34.55
C LEU A 32 1.91 3.35 -34.62
N MET A 33 1.33 3.69 -35.77
CA MET A 33 0.57 4.91 -35.98
C MET A 33 -0.70 4.92 -35.13
N LEU A 34 -1.41 3.80 -35.01
CA LEU A 34 -2.58 3.67 -34.14
C LEU A 34 -2.19 3.86 -32.67
N VAL A 35 -1.13 3.18 -32.19
CA VAL A 35 -0.62 3.36 -30.83
C VAL A 35 -0.15 4.80 -30.60
N LEU A 36 0.47 5.44 -31.60
CA LEU A 36 0.91 6.83 -31.49
C LEU A 36 -0.27 7.80 -31.49
N VAL A 37 -1.29 7.60 -32.34
CA VAL A 37 -2.49 8.43 -32.37
C VAL A 37 -3.30 8.25 -31.09
N LEU A 38 -3.53 7.02 -30.64
CA LEU A 38 -4.15 6.77 -29.33
C LEU A 38 -3.29 7.38 -28.22
N GLY A 39 -1.98 7.17 -28.28
CA GLY A 39 -1.02 7.69 -27.31
C GLY A 39 -0.99 9.21 -27.27
N LEU A 40 -1.13 9.92 -28.39
CA LEU A 40 -1.19 11.39 -28.43
C LEU A 40 -2.58 11.92 -28.09
N SER A 41 -3.63 11.21 -28.52
CA SER A 41 -5.02 11.54 -28.23
C SER A 41 -5.34 11.39 -26.73
N PHE A 42 -4.72 10.42 -26.05
CA PHE A 42 -4.88 10.20 -24.61
C PHE A 42 -3.69 10.71 -23.79
N GLY A 43 -2.52 10.92 -24.40
CA GLY A 43 -1.27 11.23 -23.68
C GLY A 43 -1.03 12.69 -23.33
N GLY A 44 -1.90 13.59 -23.76
CA GLY A 44 -1.98 14.94 -23.17
C GLY A 44 -2.60 14.95 -21.77
N GLY A 45 -3.14 13.82 -21.29
CA GLY A 45 -3.90 13.71 -20.05
C GLY A 45 -3.16 13.09 -18.85
N PHE A 46 -1.88 12.73 -18.97
CA PHE A 46 -1.12 12.14 -17.85
C PHE A 46 -0.60 13.18 -16.85
N ALA A 47 -1.02 14.44 -16.96
CA ALA A 47 -0.96 15.31 -15.80
C ALA A 47 -1.98 14.76 -14.80
N THR A 48 -1.56 13.88 -13.89
CA THR A 48 -2.43 13.31 -12.87
C THR A 48 -3.01 14.47 -12.07
N ARG A 49 -4.25 14.85 -12.35
CA ARG A 49 -4.91 15.92 -11.61
C ARG A 49 -5.26 15.38 -10.25
N ILE A 50 -4.78 16.05 -9.21
CA ILE A 50 -5.04 15.70 -7.83
C ILE A 50 -5.95 16.78 -7.26
N GLY A 51 -7.16 16.37 -6.89
CA GLY A 51 -8.07 17.26 -6.17
C GLY A 51 -7.78 17.21 -4.67
N VAL A 52 -7.75 18.37 -4.02
CA VAL A 52 -7.45 18.49 -2.59
C VAL A 52 -8.55 19.28 -1.89
N VAL A 53 -9.10 18.71 -0.82
CA VAL A 53 -10.00 19.41 0.13
C VAL A 53 -9.24 19.58 1.43
N ALA A 54 -9.03 20.84 1.83
CA ALA A 54 -8.32 21.20 3.05
C ALA A 54 -9.19 22.15 3.90
N ASP A 55 -10.34 21.65 4.34
CA ASP A 55 -11.22 22.41 5.22
C ASP A 55 -10.66 22.41 6.65
N GLU A 56 -10.27 23.59 7.14
CA GLU A 56 -9.66 23.82 8.45
C GLU A 56 -8.56 22.79 8.85
N ALA A 57 -7.74 22.39 7.88
CA ALA A 57 -6.65 21.42 8.10
C ALA A 57 -5.54 21.98 9.03
N GLY A 58 -5.36 23.31 9.01
CA GLY A 58 -4.35 24.06 9.73
C GLY A 58 -3.01 24.16 8.98
N GLU A 59 -2.05 24.88 9.56
CA GLU A 59 -0.75 25.20 8.96
C GLU A 59 0.02 23.98 8.41
N LEU A 60 -0.03 22.85 9.13
CA LEU A 60 0.60 21.59 8.69
C LEU A 60 -0.13 20.92 7.51
N GLY A 61 -1.42 21.20 7.34
CA GLY A 61 -2.18 20.79 6.16
C GLY A 61 -1.80 21.64 4.95
N ASP A 62 -1.68 22.96 5.14
CA ASP A 62 -1.27 23.88 4.07
C ASP A 62 0.16 23.60 3.59
N GLU A 63 1.09 23.35 4.52
CA GLU A 63 2.47 22.95 4.20
C GLU A 63 2.53 21.65 3.39
N LEU A 64 1.64 20.69 3.65
CA LEU A 64 1.53 19.48 2.85
C LEU A 64 1.06 19.80 1.42
N VAL A 65 0.02 20.62 1.27
CA VAL A 65 -0.51 21.00 -0.05
C VAL A 65 0.53 21.78 -0.85
N ASP A 66 1.23 22.71 -0.20
CA ASP A 66 2.27 23.52 -0.83
C ASP A 66 3.50 22.68 -1.19
N GLY A 67 3.88 21.70 -0.36
CA GLY A 67 4.91 20.72 -0.69
C GLY A 67 4.55 19.86 -1.90
N LEU A 68 3.29 19.44 -2.01
CA LEU A 68 2.79 18.73 -3.19
C LEU A 68 2.78 19.63 -4.44
N ALA A 69 2.51 20.93 -4.28
CA ALA A 69 2.47 21.89 -5.39
C ALA A 69 3.87 22.28 -5.90
N ALA A 70 4.87 22.27 -5.01
CA ALA A 70 6.25 22.65 -5.32
C ALA A 70 7.04 21.55 -6.05
N GLU A 71 6.56 20.31 -6.01
CA GLU A 71 7.18 19.17 -6.66
C GLU A 71 6.95 19.23 -8.20
N PRO A 72 8.02 19.18 -9.03
CA PRO A 72 7.91 19.27 -10.49
C PRO A 72 7.39 18.00 -11.16
N VAL A 73 6.92 17.01 -10.38
CA VAL A 73 6.20 15.85 -10.91
C VAL A 73 4.95 16.38 -11.60
N GLY A 74 4.77 16.03 -12.87
CA GLY A 74 3.70 16.57 -13.73
C GLY A 74 2.30 16.21 -13.24
N TRP A 75 1.87 16.76 -12.11
CA TRP A 75 0.56 16.63 -11.49
C TRP A 75 0.01 18.04 -11.30
N GLU A 76 -1.28 18.22 -11.54
CA GLU A 76 -1.95 19.52 -11.39
C GLU A 76 -2.82 19.46 -10.13
N ILE A 77 -2.62 20.39 -9.20
CA ILE A 77 -3.40 20.44 -7.97
C ILE A 77 -4.61 21.35 -8.16
N ARG A 78 -5.81 20.81 -7.92
CA ARG A 78 -7.04 21.59 -7.82
C ARG A 78 -7.53 21.60 -6.39
N ARG A 79 -7.80 22.79 -5.85
CA ARG A 79 -8.44 22.95 -4.54
C ARG A 79 -9.96 22.85 -4.69
N TYR A 80 -10.57 22.11 -3.80
CA TYR A 80 -12.01 21.95 -3.67
C TYR A 80 -12.43 22.42 -2.27
N GLU A 81 -13.61 23.04 -2.19
CA GLU A 81 -14.19 23.48 -0.92
C GLU A 81 -14.89 22.32 -0.20
N ASP A 82 -15.51 21.41 -0.96
CA ASP A 82 -16.32 20.32 -0.43
C ASP A 82 -15.82 18.94 -0.87
N ALA A 83 -15.99 17.95 0.01
CA ALA A 83 -15.55 16.58 -0.23
C ALA A 83 -16.47 15.78 -1.15
N ASP A 84 -17.75 16.12 -1.28
CA ASP A 84 -18.69 15.49 -2.20
C ASP A 84 -18.43 15.93 -3.64
N ASP A 85 -18.14 17.21 -3.87
CA ASP A 85 -17.73 17.71 -5.19
C ASP A 85 -16.45 17.02 -5.69
N LEU A 86 -15.45 16.89 -4.80
CA LEU A 86 -14.23 16.15 -5.11
C LEU A 86 -14.52 14.69 -5.45
N ARG A 87 -15.43 14.02 -4.74
CA ARG A 87 -15.78 12.62 -4.99
C ARG A 87 -16.45 12.43 -6.34
N GLU A 88 -17.29 13.37 -6.75
CA GLU A 88 -17.95 13.32 -8.06
C GLU A 88 -16.96 13.52 -9.20
N ASP A 89 -15.99 14.43 -9.02
CA ASP A 89 -14.93 14.66 -10.01
C ASP A 89 -13.92 13.50 -10.10
N VAL A 90 -13.68 12.78 -9.01
CA VAL A 90 -12.92 11.51 -9.04
C VAL A 90 -13.72 10.43 -9.78
N ARG A 91 -15.03 10.33 -9.54
CA ARG A 91 -15.90 9.33 -10.17
C ARG A 91 -16.04 9.54 -11.67
N SER A 92 -16.18 10.80 -12.10
CA SER A 92 -16.30 11.17 -13.51
C SER A 92 -14.97 11.14 -14.26
N GLY A 93 -13.84 10.93 -13.55
CA GLY A 93 -12.50 10.86 -14.13
C GLY A 93 -11.92 12.24 -14.51
N VAL A 94 -12.51 13.32 -14.00
CA VAL A 94 -11.99 14.69 -14.15
C VAL A 94 -10.66 14.84 -13.40
N VAL A 95 -10.59 14.27 -12.19
CA VAL A 95 -9.37 14.12 -11.39
C VAL A 95 -9.00 12.65 -11.20
N GLY A 96 -7.70 12.35 -11.21
CA GLY A 96 -7.21 10.98 -11.07
C GLY A 96 -7.20 10.49 -9.63
N ALA A 97 -7.07 11.41 -8.67
CA ALA A 97 -7.10 11.10 -7.24
C ALA A 97 -7.61 12.29 -6.44
N GLY A 98 -8.27 12.00 -5.31
CA GLY A 98 -8.72 13.01 -4.36
C GLY A 98 -8.05 12.82 -3.00
N LEU A 99 -7.53 13.90 -2.42
CA LEU A 99 -7.00 13.96 -1.06
C LEU A 99 -7.92 14.81 -0.18
N VAL A 100 -8.48 14.22 0.87
CA VAL A 100 -9.32 14.93 1.84
C VAL A 100 -8.57 15.05 3.16
N LEU A 101 -8.23 16.28 3.54
CA LEU A 101 -7.67 16.61 4.84
C LEU A 101 -8.83 16.92 5.80
N PRO A 102 -9.03 16.13 6.86
CA PRO A 102 -10.11 16.36 7.81
C PRO A 102 -9.82 17.57 8.70
N VAL A 103 -10.89 18.23 9.16
CA VAL A 103 -10.82 19.32 10.14
C VAL A 103 -9.94 18.96 11.34
N GLY A 104 -9.01 19.86 11.67
CA GLY A 104 -8.05 19.67 12.76
C GLY A 104 -6.99 18.59 12.50
N TYR A 105 -6.66 18.33 11.24
CA TYR A 105 -5.57 17.45 10.80
C TYR A 105 -4.27 17.68 11.58
N ASP A 106 -3.88 18.95 11.71
CA ASP A 106 -2.71 19.38 12.48
C ASP A 106 -2.75 18.89 13.94
N ARG A 107 -3.87 19.09 14.65
CA ARG A 107 -4.00 18.65 16.05
C ARG A 107 -3.86 17.14 16.19
N ARG A 108 -4.39 16.38 15.21
CA ARG A 108 -4.32 14.91 15.20
C ARG A 108 -2.88 14.44 14.97
N LEU A 109 -2.16 15.06 14.04
CA LEU A 109 -0.74 14.81 13.78
C LEU A 109 0.13 15.10 14.99
N ARG A 110 -0.01 16.30 15.58
CA ARG A 110 0.75 16.70 16.79
C ARG A 110 0.45 15.79 17.98
N ALA A 111 -0.78 15.29 18.11
CA ALA A 111 -1.12 14.32 19.15
C ALA A 111 -0.52 12.93 18.87
N ALA A 112 -0.44 12.50 17.61
CA ALA A 112 0.16 11.23 17.21
C ALA A 112 1.69 11.23 17.40
N SER A 113 2.38 12.31 17.02
CA SER A 113 3.83 12.45 17.18
C SER A 113 4.27 12.40 18.66
N ARG A 114 3.49 13.03 19.56
CA ARG A 114 3.69 12.92 21.02
C ARG A 114 3.52 11.49 21.55
N ARG A 115 2.63 10.69 20.96
CA ARG A 115 2.47 9.27 21.34
C ARG A 115 3.63 8.42 20.80
N ALA A 116 4.06 8.65 19.57
CA ALA A 116 5.17 7.93 18.95
C ALA A 116 6.50 8.13 19.69
N SER A 117 6.80 9.37 20.11
CA SER A 117 8.01 9.68 20.88
C SER A 117 8.06 8.93 22.22
N SER A 118 6.90 8.74 22.87
CA SER A 118 6.79 7.96 24.12
C SER A 118 7.03 6.46 23.94
N LEU A 119 6.79 5.92 22.75
CA LEU A 119 7.03 4.50 22.41
C LEU A 119 8.50 4.22 22.12
N SER A 120 9.22 5.17 21.50
CA SER A 120 10.67 5.01 21.24
C SER A 120 11.49 4.89 22.52
N ARG A 121 11.01 5.47 23.64
CA ARG A 121 11.66 5.35 24.96
C ARG A 121 11.52 3.97 25.60
N ARG A 122 10.51 3.17 25.22
CA ARG A 122 10.29 1.83 25.80
C ARG A 122 11.11 0.72 25.14
N HIS A 123 11.52 0.89 23.89
CA HIS A 123 12.21 -0.18 23.17
C HIS A 123 13.71 -0.34 23.49
N ARG A 124 14.33 0.60 24.22
CA ARG A 124 15.76 0.50 24.58
C ARG A 124 16.03 -0.39 25.80
N THR A 125 15.04 -0.63 26.67
CA THR A 125 15.27 -1.39 27.93
C THR A 125 14.84 -2.86 27.86
N SER A 126 14.09 -3.28 26.84
CA SER A 126 13.59 -4.67 26.75
C SER A 126 14.60 -5.67 26.15
N ARG A 127 15.67 -5.20 25.48
CA ARG A 127 16.64 -6.09 24.83
C ARG A 127 17.59 -6.76 25.84
N SER A 128 17.80 -6.15 27.01
CA SER A 128 18.59 -6.75 28.11
C SER A 128 17.82 -7.82 28.89
N ASP A 129 16.49 -7.77 28.94
CA ASP A 129 15.68 -8.73 29.71
C ASP A 129 15.42 -10.05 28.98
N CYS A 130 15.43 -10.06 27.64
CA CYS A 130 15.37 -11.30 26.87
C CYS A 130 16.68 -12.12 26.95
N ALA A 131 17.82 -11.46 27.17
CA ALA A 131 19.10 -12.15 27.36
C ALA A 131 19.21 -12.83 28.74
N ALA A 132 18.52 -12.31 29.76
CA ALA A 132 18.55 -12.88 31.11
C ALA A 132 17.60 -14.08 31.30
N ARG A 133 16.54 -14.20 30.50
CA ARG A 133 15.49 -15.23 30.68
C ARG A 133 15.75 -16.56 29.96
N SER A 134 16.82 -16.67 29.16
CA SER A 134 17.19 -17.92 28.50
C SER A 134 18.02 -18.87 29.39
N LYS A 135 18.45 -18.44 30.58
CA LYS A 135 19.33 -19.25 31.46
C LYS A 135 18.65 -20.09 32.55
N LEU A 136 17.32 -20.14 32.64
CA LEU A 136 16.63 -20.77 33.78
C LEU A 136 15.56 -21.82 33.41
N ARG A 137 15.70 -22.52 32.28
CA ARG A 137 14.81 -23.65 31.98
C ARG A 137 15.53 -24.85 31.36
N SER A 138 16.42 -25.43 32.15
CA SER A 138 16.80 -26.83 32.02
C SER A 138 16.19 -27.63 33.18
N PRO A 139 15.21 -28.50 32.92
CA PRO A 139 15.01 -29.69 33.70
C PRO A 139 15.64 -30.87 32.95
N THR A 140 16.84 -31.18 33.42
CA THR A 140 17.45 -32.50 33.55
C THR A 140 16.50 -33.68 33.37
N ARG A 141 16.90 -34.62 32.50
CA ARG A 141 16.65 -36.08 32.49
C ARG A 141 15.20 -36.55 32.64
N LEU A 142 14.73 -37.29 31.63
CA LEU A 142 14.30 -38.68 31.80
C LEU A 142 14.58 -39.46 30.49
N PRO A 143 15.19 -40.65 30.55
CA PRO A 143 15.47 -41.50 29.40
C PRO A 143 14.25 -42.39 29.08
N TRP A 144 14.42 -43.31 28.13
CA TRP A 144 13.63 -44.52 27.90
C TRP A 144 12.20 -44.37 27.29
N PHE A 145 12.11 -44.70 26.00
CA PHE A 145 11.10 -45.59 25.41
C PHE A 145 9.63 -45.48 25.86
N ALA A 146 8.73 -45.11 24.94
CA ALA A 146 8.01 -46.08 24.11
C ALA A 146 6.99 -45.40 23.15
N PRO A 147 6.61 -46.08 22.04
CA PRO A 147 5.94 -45.49 20.89
C PRO A 147 4.42 -45.77 20.81
N ARG A 148 3.77 -44.94 19.98
CA ARG A 148 2.54 -45.11 19.18
C ARG A 148 1.37 -45.95 19.72
N ASP A 149 0.24 -45.24 19.71
CA ASP A 149 -1.14 -45.70 19.53
C ASP A 149 -2.00 -45.68 20.80
N SER A 150 -2.86 -44.66 20.88
CA SER A 150 -4.21 -44.74 21.46
C SER A 150 -4.94 -43.42 21.22
N LEU A 151 -5.95 -43.49 20.34
CA LEU A 151 -6.99 -42.49 20.17
C LEU A 151 -7.64 -42.16 21.52
N ALA A 152 -7.72 -40.87 21.88
CA ALA A 152 -8.83 -40.32 22.65
C ALA A 152 -8.69 -38.80 22.81
N HIS A 153 -9.77 -38.08 22.43
CA HIS A 153 -10.11 -36.73 22.86
C HIS A 153 -9.15 -35.58 22.55
N ARG A 154 -9.32 -35.00 21.35
CA ARG A 154 -9.14 -33.55 21.18
C ARG A 154 -10.44 -32.84 21.56
N PRO A 155 -10.52 -32.13 22.70
CA PRO A 155 -11.58 -31.16 22.90
C PRO A 155 -11.36 -30.00 21.94
N THR A 156 -12.33 -29.83 21.06
CA THR A 156 -12.63 -28.66 20.25
C THR A 156 -12.42 -27.37 21.04
N CYS A 157 -11.55 -26.48 20.57
CA CYS A 157 -11.58 -25.08 21.00
C CYS A 157 -12.89 -24.46 20.49
N PRO A 158 -13.81 -24.02 21.37
CA PRO A 158 -14.95 -23.24 20.95
C PRO A 158 -14.47 -21.79 20.82
N TRP A 159 -14.51 -21.25 19.61
CA TRP A 159 -14.56 -19.80 19.42
C TRP A 159 -15.88 -19.28 19.98
N PRO A 160 -15.90 -18.28 20.88
CA PRO A 160 -17.08 -17.47 21.08
C PRO A 160 -16.90 -16.16 20.32
N MET A 161 -17.53 -16.08 19.16
CA MET A 161 -18.13 -14.85 18.68
C MET A 161 -19.20 -14.42 19.69
N ARG A 162 -18.98 -13.35 20.46
CA ARG A 162 -20.05 -12.42 20.90
C ARG A 162 -19.48 -11.17 21.56
N SER A 163 -19.65 -10.06 20.84
CA SER A 163 -20.25 -8.81 21.33
C SER A 163 -20.19 -8.51 22.84
N ARG A 164 -19.18 -7.74 23.28
CA ARG A 164 -19.34 -6.63 24.25
C ARG A 164 -18.02 -5.90 24.44
N TRP A 165 -17.83 -4.82 23.70
CA TRP A 165 -16.85 -3.80 24.07
C TRP A 165 -17.32 -3.14 25.37
N ARG A 166 -16.73 -3.54 26.50
CA ARG A 166 -16.73 -2.74 27.74
C ARG A 166 -15.36 -2.05 27.86
N PRO A 167 -15.29 -0.72 28.05
CA PRO A 167 -14.02 -0.07 28.31
C PRO A 167 -13.52 -0.48 29.71
N ARG A 168 -12.25 -0.92 29.80
CA ARG A 168 -11.56 -1.09 31.08
C ARG A 168 -11.46 0.28 31.80
N PRO A 169 -11.75 0.37 33.11
CA PRO A 169 -11.48 1.59 33.86
C PRO A 169 -9.97 1.84 33.95
N ARG A 170 -9.59 3.10 33.80
CA ARG A 170 -8.25 3.62 34.05
C ARG A 170 -8.01 3.65 35.56
N ASP A 171 -7.25 2.68 36.08
CA ASP A 171 -6.75 2.77 37.44
C ASP A 171 -5.67 3.86 37.53
N ARG A 172 -6.02 4.88 38.32
CA ARG A 172 -5.16 5.98 38.76
C ARG A 172 -4.06 5.41 39.65
N CYS A 173 -2.81 5.41 39.21
CA CYS A 173 -1.69 5.52 40.15
C CYS A 173 -1.50 6.99 40.50
N ARG A 174 -2.24 7.43 41.53
CA ARG A 174 -1.97 8.69 42.23
C ARG A 174 -0.79 8.46 43.17
N SER A 175 0.21 9.31 43.01
CA SER A 175 1.33 9.55 43.93
C SER A 175 0.84 9.85 45.35
N SER A 176 1.50 9.27 46.36
CA SER A 176 1.65 9.97 47.65
C SER A 176 3.05 9.75 48.20
N LYS A 177 3.73 10.88 48.36
CA LYS A 177 4.97 11.14 49.09
C LYS A 177 4.64 11.32 50.58
N SER A 178 5.67 11.28 51.43
CA SER A 178 5.71 11.45 52.89
C SER A 178 5.46 10.13 53.65
N ARG A 179 6.30 9.75 54.62
CA ARG A 179 7.09 10.54 55.58
C ARG A 179 8.36 9.80 55.96
#